data_AF-E9GJY6-F1
#
_entry.id   AF-E9GJY6-F1
#
_cell.length_a   1.000
_cell.length_b   1.000
_cell.length_c   1.000
_cell.angle_alpha   90.00
_cell.angle_beta   90.00
_cell.angle_gamma   90.00
#
_symmetry.space_group_name_H-M   'P 1'
#
loop_
_entity.id
_entity.type
_entity.pdbx_description
1 polymer ?
#
loop_
_entity_poly.entity_id
_entity_poly.type
_entity_poly.pdbx_seq_one_letter_code
_entity_poly.pdbx_strand_id
1 'polypeptide(L)' 'MWSIGVVKELIPSRDGLIRSVMLKVPNGNIINRAIQCLRPIELRETLDEDIEIENPEPIQEPEEDPNPLILEPELDPTV' A
#
# COMPACT_ATOMS: atom_id res chain seq x y z
N MET A 1 -17.08 21.67 -15.20
CA MET A 1 -17.52 20.29 -15.52
C MET A 1 -17.02 19.39 -14.40
N TRP A 2 -17.89 18.59 -13.78
CA TRP A 2 -17.48 17.66 -12.71
C TRP A 2 -16.93 16.39 -13.36
N SER A 3 -15.75 15.95 -12.94
CA SER A 3 -15.14 14.72 -13.48
C SER A 3 -15.76 13.51 -12.81
N ILE A 4 -16.29 12.58 -13.60
CA ILE A 4 -16.81 11.29 -13.12
C ILE A 4 -15.64 10.32 -12.97
N GLY A 5 -15.66 9.48 -11.94
CA GLY A 5 -14.68 8.42 -11.73
C GLY A 5 -15.31 7.24 -11.01
N VAL A 6 -14.61 6.11 -11.05
CA VAL A 6 -15.03 4.87 -10.38
C VAL A 6 -14.18 4.68 -9.12
N VAL A 7 -14.83 4.54 -7.98
CA VAL A 7 -14.16 4.18 -6.73
C VAL A 7 -13.63 2.75 -6.87
N LYS A 8 -12.33 2.57 -6.63
CA LYS A 8 -11.66 1.26 -6.67
C LYS A 8 -11.37 0.70 -5.29
N GLU A 9 -11.14 1.57 -4.32
CA GLU A 9 -10.84 1.18 -2.95
C GLU A 9 -11.34 2.25 -1.99
N LEU A 10 -11.87 1.82 -0.83
CA LEU A 10 -12.19 2.68 0.30
C LEU A 10 -11.07 2.57 1.32
N ILE A 11 -10.51 3.71 1.75
CA ILE A 11 -9.40 3.73 2.69
C ILE A 11 -9.93 4.06 4.10
N PRO A 12 -9.97 3.07 5.02
CA PRO A 12 -10.35 3.31 6.39
C PRO A 12 -9.26 4.07 7.15
N SER A 13 -9.69 4.93 8.06
CA SER A 13 -8.81 5.55 9.05
C SER A 13 -8.63 4.62 10.26
N ARG A 14 -7.82 5.05 11.23
CA ARG A 14 -7.57 4.29 12.48
C ARG A 14 -8.85 3.98 13.27
N ASP A 15 -9.86 4.83 13.20
CA ASP A 15 -11.15 4.66 13.87
C ASP A 15 -12.17 3.83 13.05
N GLY A 16 -11.74 3.26 11.93
CA GLY A 16 -12.60 2.49 11.02
C GLY A 16 -13.45 3.34 10.09
N LEU A 17 -13.46 4.68 10.22
CA LEU A 17 -14.22 5.54 9.33
C LEU A 17 -13.48 5.77 8.01
N ILE A 18 -14.22 5.67 6.90
CA ILE A 18 -13.68 5.96 5.57
C ILE A 18 -13.55 7.48 5.39
N ARG A 19 -12.33 7.96 5.10
CA ARG A 19 -12.06 9.38 4.85
C ARG A 19 -11.49 9.67 3.47
N SER A 20 -10.92 8.67 2.81
CA SER A 20 -10.40 8.80 1.46
C SER A 20 -10.67 7.54 0.64
N VAL A 21 -10.54 7.67 -0.67
CA VAL A 21 -10.76 6.59 -1.63
C VAL A 21 -9.69 6.67 -2.73
N MET A 22 -9.42 5.52 -3.35
CA MET A 22 -8.70 5.46 -4.62
C MET A 22 -9.71 5.57 -5.76
N LEU A 23 -9.62 6.65 -6.51
CA LEU A 23 -10.55 6.97 -7.60
C LEU A 23 -9.86 6.78 -8.95
N LYS A 24 -10.41 5.91 -9.80
CA LYS A 24 -10.01 5.82 -11.20
C LYS A 24 -10.74 6.91 -12.00
N VAL A 25 -9.99 7.86 -12.52
CA VAL A 25 -10.50 8.95 -13.37
C VAL A 25 -10.51 8.56 -14.85
N PRO A 26 -11.22 9.29 -15.75
CA PRO A 26 -11.45 8.85 -17.14
C PRO A 26 -10.18 8.71 -17.98
N ASN A 27 -9.12 9.43 -17.64
CA ASN A 27 -7.81 9.30 -18.31
C ASN A 27 -7.05 8.03 -17.90
N GLY A 28 -7.64 7.17 -17.06
CA GLY A 28 -7.06 5.92 -16.61
C GLY A 28 -6.25 6.02 -15.31
N ASN A 29 -5.85 7.22 -14.89
CA ASN A 29 -5.07 7.41 -13.67
C ASN A 29 -5.89 7.07 -12.42
N ILE A 30 -5.19 6.60 -11.39
CA ILE A 30 -5.76 6.39 -10.06
C ILE A 30 -5.24 7.48 -9.15
N ILE A 31 -6.15 8.21 -8.51
CA ILE A 31 -5.81 9.33 -7.62
C ILE A 31 -6.44 9.11 -6.25
N ASN A 32 -5.73 9.53 -5.21
CA ASN A 32 -6.30 9.62 -3.87
C ASN A 32 -7.19 10.86 -3.75
N ARG A 33 -8.40 10.68 -3.22
CA ARG A 33 -9.33 11.78 -2.95
C ARG A 33 -10.03 11.59 -1.62
N ALA A 34 -10.24 12.72 -0.94
CA ALA A 34 -11.03 12.75 0.29
C ALA A 34 -12.51 12.51 -0.03
N ILE A 35 -13.20 11.71 0.79
CA ILE A 35 -14.55 11.23 0.49
C ILE A 35 -15.58 12.36 0.46
N GLN A 36 -15.40 13.42 1.26
CA GLN A 36 -16.28 14.58 1.29
C GLN A 36 -16.23 15.42 0.00
N CYS A 37 -15.23 15.22 -0.84
CA CYS A 37 -15.12 15.86 -2.14
C CYS A 37 -15.85 15.07 -3.25
N LEU A 38 -16.45 13.92 -2.92
CA LEU A 38 -17.12 13.05 -3.87
C LEU A 38 -18.62 13.08 -3.64
N ARG A 39 -19.36 12.99 -4.75
CA ARG A 39 -20.81 12.82 -4.74
C ARG A 39 -21.13 11.47 -5.40
N PRO A 40 -21.77 10.52 -4.71
CA PRO A 40 -22.20 9.28 -5.34
C PRO A 40 -23.21 9.57 -6.46
N ILE A 41 -23.00 8.93 -7.61
CA ILE A 41 -23.89 9.02 -8.79
C ILE A 41 -24.58 7.68 -9.02
N GLU A 42 -23.86 6.58 -8.87
CA GLU A 42 -24.37 5.21 -8.94
C GLU A 42 -23.80 4.41 -7.77
N LEU A 43 -24.63 3.55 -7.19
CA LEU A 43 -24.24 2.55 -6.19
C LEU A 43 -24.54 1.18 -6.80
N ARG A 44 -23.59 0.26 -6.74
CA ARG A 44 -23.83 -1.14 -7.12
C ARG A 44 -24.05 -1.92 -5.84
N GLU A 45 -25.22 -2.52 -5.69
CA GLU A 45 -25.57 -3.34 -4.51
C GLU A 45 -24.90 -4.72 -4.53
N THR A 46 -24.42 -5.15 -5.71
CA THR A 46 -23.88 -6.49 -5.93
C THR A 46 -22.60 -6.42 -6.75
N LEU A 47 -21.46 -6.47 -6.08
CA LEU A 47 -20.24 -7.01 -6.67
C LEU A 47 -19.57 -7.80 -5.55
N ASP A 48 -19.92 -9.08 -5.44
CA ASP A 48 -19.07 -10.08 -4.79
C ASP A 48 -17.86 -10.30 -5.71
N GLU A 49 -16.99 -9.31 -5.80
CA GLU A 49 -15.67 -9.50 -6.39
C GLU A 49 -14.67 -9.12 -5.31
N ASP A 50 -14.45 -10.06 -4.41
CA ASP A 50 -13.14 -10.26 -3.81
C ASP A 50 -12.16 -10.36 -4.98
N ILE A 51 -11.59 -9.23 -5.37
CA ILE A 51 -10.37 -9.21 -6.16
C ILE A 51 -9.33 -9.83 -5.23
N GLU A 52 -9.09 -11.14 -5.39
CA GLU A 52 -7.90 -11.78 -4.85
C GLU A 52 -6.71 -10.99 -5.39
N ILE A 53 -6.16 -10.11 -4.55
CA ILE A 53 -4.82 -9.61 -4.75
C ILE A 53 -3.97 -10.86 -4.55
N GLU A 54 -3.51 -11.48 -5.65
CA GLU A 54 -2.49 -12.53 -5.58
C GLU A 54 -1.38 -12.01 -4.66
N ASN A 55 -1.27 -12.62 -3.48
CA ASN A 55 -0.24 -12.31 -2.52
C ASN A 55 1.08 -12.58 -3.24
N PRO A 56 1.90 -11.56 -3.59
CA PRO A 56 3.19 -11.84 -4.19
C PRO A 56 3.94 -12.75 -3.22
N GLU A 57 4.49 -13.86 -3.74
CA GLU A 57 5.23 -14.81 -2.92
C GLU A 57 6.22 -14.06 -2.00
N PRO A 58 6.36 -14.45 -0.72
CA PRO A 58 7.28 -13.79 0.18
C PRO A 58 8.67 -13.77 -0.47
N ILE A 59 9.19 -12.57 -0.71
CA ILE A 59 10.56 -12.39 -1.16
C ILE A 59 11.42 -13.02 -0.06
N GLN A 60 12.06 -14.14 -0.35
CA GLN A 60 12.96 -14.80 0.59
C GLN A 60 14.07 -13.79 0.92
N GLU A 61 14.18 -13.42 2.19
CA GLU A 61 15.33 -12.68 2.68
C GLU A 61 16.58 -13.54 2.36
N PRO A 62 17.64 -12.96 1.76
CA PRO A 62 18.86 -13.72 1.52
C PRO A 62 19.35 -14.29 2.85
N GLU A 63 19.60 -15.60 2.90
CA GLU A 63 20.21 -16.23 4.08
C GLU A 63 21.49 -15.47 4.44
N GLU A 64 21.54 -14.87 5.63
CA GLU A 64 22.78 -14.31 6.16
C GLU A 64 23.81 -15.44 6.26
N ASP A 65 24.89 -15.33 5.48
CA ASP A 65 26.06 -16.20 5.55
C ASP A 65 26.57 -16.22 7.00
N PRO A 66 26.63 -17.38 7.67
CA PRO A 66 26.89 -17.45 9.11
C PRO A 66 28.36 -17.18 9.48
N ASN A 67 29.20 -16.69 8.57
CA ASN A 67 30.60 -16.43 8.89
C ASN A 67 30.77 -15.11 9.66
N PRO A 68 31.05 -15.13 10.97
CA PRO A 68 31.27 -13.89 11.70
C PRO A 68 32.62 -13.31 11.24
N LEU A 69 32.61 -12.06 10.77
CA LEU A 69 33.84 -11.28 10.63
C LEU A 69 34.50 -11.20 12.01
N ILE A 70 35.54 -12.00 12.21
CA ILE A 70 36.43 -11.88 13.37
C ILE A 70 37.09 -10.51 13.25
N LEU A 71 36.58 -9.54 14.00
CA LEU A 71 37.26 -8.27 14.27
C LEU A 71 38.41 -8.60 15.23
N GLU A 72 39.59 -8.87 14.70
CA GLU A 72 40.81 -8.88 15.51
C GLU A 72 41.01 -7.47 16.10
N PRO A 73 41.09 -7.30 17.43
CA PRO A 73 41.46 -6.02 18.01
C PRO A 73 42.97 -5.81 17.79
N GLU A 74 43.34 -4.77 17.03
CA GLU A 74 44.71 -4.24 17.08
C GLU A 74 45.00 -3.77 18.52
N LEU A 75 45.79 -4.55 19.25
CA LEU A 75 46.36 -4.14 20.52
C LEU A 75 47.68 -3.42 20.23
N ASP A 76 47.67 -2.10 20.32
CA ASP A 76 48.90 -1.30 20.37
C ASP A 76 49.68 -1.64 21.64
N PRO A 77 50.95 -2.11 21.55
CA PRO A 77 51.75 -2.35 22.74
C PRO A 77 52.25 -1.01 23.32
N THR A 78 51.97 -0.80 24.60
CA THR A 78 52.60 0.24 25.40
C THR A 78 54.05 -0.13 25.69
N VAL A 79 55.01 0.71 25.25
CA VAL A 79 56.34 0.91 25.87
C VAL A 79 56.73 2.38 25.72
#